data_AF-W9B5P8-F1
#
_entry.id   AF-W9B5P8-F1
#
_cell.length_a   1.000
_cell.length_b   1.000
_cell.length_c   1.000
_cell.angle_alpha   90.00
_cell.angle_beta   90.00
_cell.angle_gamma   90.00
#
_symmetry.space_group_name_H-M   'P 1'
#
loop_
_entity.id
_entity.type
_entity.pdbx_description
1 polymer ?
#
loop_
_entity_poly.entity_id
_entity_poly.type
_entity_poly.pdbx_seq_one_letter_code
_entity_poly.pdbx_strand_id
1 'polypeptide(L)'
;MSGKSPECPVTAKRRFKIALAGYLVTLAFGAVYVAARVLAPSHDHTVAIGAAVVMSLPLAIAFVGDQIRSFRGFGIEVEIKAVSVSLPDITAFGSGDITDVVMVNYSEVNPSAIDTGQSRGIPEQIANVITSPGCEIIQIELHTGSYWWSTRLYLLSALLAHYTEVKRVVFVHSQSRYAGMAEPSALVQEIERIFPALAVAYQNAYRQAVAQPSPRDRSEEASDIAFAWPAAVSALNIDEISAPRVTREWLERTLPAAWRWSAIDGTAEPDGPLLYYRIATSPETYTALLAEDQLVRVVGKHRLTASIATEYLRRRLEG
;
A
#
# COMPACT_ATOMS: atom_id res chain seq x y z
N MET A 1 43.89 3.35 -21.29
CA MET A 1 42.59 3.37 -22.00
C MET A 1 41.59 4.09 -21.11
N SER A 2 41.27 5.34 -21.43
CA SER A 2 40.37 6.20 -20.63
C SER A 2 38.96 6.09 -21.22
N GLY A 3 38.06 5.45 -20.48
CA GLY A 3 36.66 5.28 -20.85
C GLY A 3 35.88 6.56 -20.57
N LYS A 4 35.50 7.27 -21.63
CA LYS A 4 34.64 8.45 -21.57
C LYS A 4 33.18 7.97 -21.38
N SER A 5 32.60 8.20 -20.21
CA SER A 5 31.21 7.86 -19.93
C SER A 5 30.27 8.58 -20.91
N PRO A 6 29.27 7.89 -21.49
CA PRO A 6 28.31 8.50 -22.38
C PRO A 6 27.44 9.49 -21.60
N GLU A 7 27.57 10.78 -21.90
CA GLU A 7 26.67 11.81 -21.39
C GLU A 7 25.25 11.52 -21.87
N CYS A 8 24.36 11.27 -20.90
CA CYS A 8 22.96 10.99 -21.15
C CYS A 8 22.31 12.25 -21.78
N PRO A 9 21.75 12.18 -23.00
CA PRO A 9 21.18 13.33 -23.67
C PRO A 9 19.92 13.77 -22.94
N VAL A 10 20.06 14.78 -22.07
CA VAL A 10 18.93 15.55 -21.55
C VAL A 10 18.19 16.10 -22.77
N THR A 11 17.02 15.53 -23.06
CA THR A 11 16.25 15.78 -24.28
C THR A 11 16.05 17.27 -24.48
N ALA A 12 16.42 17.80 -25.64
CA ALA A 12 16.30 19.23 -26.00
C ALA A 12 14.89 19.81 -25.70
N LYS A 13 13.88 18.94 -25.76
CA LYS A 13 12.48 19.21 -25.39
C LYS A 13 12.30 19.69 -23.93
N ARG A 14 13.07 19.18 -22.97
CA ARG A 14 12.99 19.61 -21.55
C ARG A 14 13.57 21.01 -21.37
N ARG A 15 14.72 21.28 -22.00
CA ARG A 15 15.37 22.60 -21.95
C ARG A 15 14.47 23.70 -22.56
N PHE A 16 13.80 23.39 -23.67
CA PHE A 16 12.86 24.30 -24.31
C PHE A 16 11.66 24.65 -23.41
N LYS A 17 11.05 23.66 -22.73
CA LYS A 17 9.94 23.91 -21.81
C LYS A 17 10.33 24.82 -20.64
N ILE A 18 11.52 24.61 -20.07
CA ILE A 18 12.03 25.43 -18.96
C ILE A 18 12.27 26.87 -19.43
N ALA A 19 12.89 27.05 -20.60
CA ALA A 19 13.13 28.37 -21.16
C ALA A 19 11.79 29.11 -21.42
N LEU A 20 10.80 28.43 -22.02
CA LEU A 20 9.50 29.01 -22.30
C LEU A 20 8.78 29.47 -21.02
N ALA A 21 8.80 28.65 -19.97
CA ALA A 21 8.22 29.00 -18.67
C ALA A 21 8.89 30.25 -18.07
N GLY A 22 10.23 30.34 -18.14
CA GLY A 22 10.97 31.52 -17.70
C GLY A 22 10.52 32.79 -18.42
N TYR A 23 10.42 32.75 -19.75
CA TYR A 23 9.96 33.90 -20.54
C TYR A 23 8.53 34.33 -20.21
N LEU A 24 7.61 33.38 -20.00
CA LEU A 24 6.23 33.69 -19.63
C LEU A 24 6.13 34.41 -18.29
N VAL A 25 6.91 33.98 -17.29
CA VAL A 25 6.95 34.63 -15.97
C VAL A 25 7.52 36.05 -16.09
N THR A 26 8.61 36.24 -16.84
CA THR A 26 9.19 37.58 -17.06
C THR A 26 8.22 38.51 -17.78
N LEU A 27 7.49 38.01 -18.78
CA LEU A 27 6.51 38.80 -19.51
C LEU A 27 5.32 39.21 -18.63
N ALA A 28 4.80 38.28 -17.81
CA ALA A 28 3.75 38.57 -16.84
C ALA A 28 4.19 39.63 -15.81
N PHE A 29 5.41 39.51 -15.28
CA PHE A 29 5.97 40.50 -14.35
C PHE A 29 6.07 41.89 -14.99
N GLY A 30 6.63 41.97 -16.22
CA GLY A 30 6.73 43.23 -16.95
C GLY A 30 5.37 43.87 -17.23
N ALA A 31 4.37 43.07 -17.61
CA ALA A 31 3.01 43.55 -17.86
C ALA A 31 2.37 44.15 -16.60
N VAL A 32 2.50 43.48 -15.44
CA VAL A 32 1.96 44.00 -14.17
C VAL A 32 2.69 45.26 -13.74
N TYR A 33 4.02 45.32 -13.88
CA TYR A 33 4.79 46.52 -13.53
C TYR A 33 4.38 47.74 -14.38
N VAL A 34 4.24 47.56 -15.70
CA VAL A 34 3.78 48.63 -16.60
C VAL A 34 2.36 49.06 -16.24
N ALA A 35 1.44 48.11 -16.00
CA ALA A 35 0.08 48.42 -15.59
C ALA A 35 0.04 49.22 -14.28
N ALA A 36 0.84 48.84 -13.27
CA ALA A 36 0.94 49.56 -12.01
C ALA A 36 1.45 51.00 -12.21
N ARG A 37 2.42 51.22 -13.12
CA ARG A 37 2.96 52.56 -13.43
C ARG A 37 1.97 53.44 -14.19
N VAL A 38 1.15 52.86 -15.06
CA VAL A 38 0.13 53.61 -15.81
C VAL A 38 -1.05 53.97 -14.90
N LEU A 39 -1.49 53.07 -14.04
CA LEU A 39 -2.64 53.27 -13.16
C LEU A 39 -2.34 54.16 -11.94
N ALA A 40 -1.09 54.17 -11.47
CA ALA A 40 -0.69 54.91 -10.27
C ALA A 40 0.67 55.62 -10.45
N PRO A 41 0.78 56.61 -11.36
CA PRO A 41 2.05 57.22 -11.73
C PRO A 41 2.76 57.96 -10.59
N SER A 42 2.02 58.39 -9.55
CA SER A 42 2.52 59.10 -8.37
C SER A 42 3.10 58.20 -7.26
N HIS A 43 2.93 56.88 -7.34
CA HIS A 43 3.46 55.97 -6.32
C HIS A 43 4.95 55.67 -6.56
N ASP A 44 5.67 55.48 -5.45
CA ASP A 44 7.08 55.10 -5.45
C ASP A 44 7.30 53.78 -6.21
N HIS A 45 8.42 53.70 -6.94
CA HIS A 45 8.79 52.54 -7.75
C HIS A 45 8.81 51.24 -6.94
N THR A 46 9.11 51.35 -5.65
CA THR A 46 9.10 50.26 -4.68
C THR A 46 7.74 49.56 -4.60
N VAL A 47 6.64 50.32 -4.65
CA VAL A 47 5.27 49.77 -4.55
C VAL A 47 4.89 49.03 -5.84
N ALA A 48 5.26 49.57 -7.00
CA ALA A 48 5.00 48.94 -8.29
C ALA A 48 5.78 47.63 -8.46
N ILE A 49 7.03 47.57 -7.99
CA ILE A 49 7.83 46.33 -7.96
C ILE A 49 7.17 45.31 -7.03
N GLY A 50 6.76 45.73 -5.83
CA GLY A 50 6.07 44.85 -4.88
C GLY A 50 4.80 44.23 -5.46
N ALA A 51 3.95 45.03 -6.09
CA ALA A 51 2.73 44.54 -6.75
C ALA A 51 3.03 43.55 -7.89
N ALA A 52 4.05 43.83 -8.71
CA ALA A 52 4.46 42.95 -9.80
C ALA A 52 4.99 41.60 -9.30
N VAL A 53 5.74 41.57 -8.20
CA VAL A 53 6.20 40.33 -7.58
C VAL A 53 5.01 39.51 -7.06
N VAL A 54 4.12 40.13 -6.29
CA VAL A 54 2.98 39.43 -5.66
C VAL A 54 2.04 38.84 -6.73
N MET A 55 1.75 39.58 -7.79
CA MET A 55 0.83 39.15 -8.84
C MET A 55 1.43 38.09 -9.78
N SER A 56 2.76 38.07 -9.97
CA SER A 56 3.42 37.07 -10.82
C SER A 56 3.78 35.78 -10.08
N LEU A 57 3.78 35.81 -8.74
CA LEU A 57 4.14 34.68 -7.88
C LEU A 57 3.33 33.40 -8.15
N PRO A 58 1.98 33.43 -8.29
CA PRO A 58 1.20 32.22 -8.55
C PRO A 58 1.56 31.55 -9.87
N LEU A 59 1.90 32.34 -10.89
CA LEU A 59 2.33 31.84 -12.19
C LEU A 59 3.73 31.20 -12.09
N ALA A 60 4.66 31.83 -11.37
CA ALA A 60 5.99 31.26 -11.12
C ALA A 60 5.91 29.93 -10.34
N ILE A 61 5.04 29.85 -9.33
CA ILE A 61 4.79 28.63 -8.56
C ILE A 61 4.17 27.53 -9.45
N ALA A 62 3.17 27.86 -10.26
CA ALA A 62 2.51 26.90 -11.14
C ALA A 62 3.45 26.29 -12.20
N PHE A 63 4.46 27.02 -12.66
CA PHE A 63 5.37 26.57 -13.72
C PHE A 63 6.71 26.01 -13.20
N VAL A 64 7.17 26.42 -12.02
CA VAL A 64 8.53 26.13 -11.53
C VAL A 64 8.53 25.60 -10.09
N GLY A 65 7.37 25.40 -9.46
CA GLY A 65 7.21 25.08 -8.03
C GLY A 65 8.06 23.90 -7.53
N ASP A 66 8.24 22.87 -8.35
CA ASP A 66 9.03 21.68 -7.95
C ASP A 66 10.56 21.87 -8.05
N GLN A 67 11.05 23.00 -8.60
CA GLN A 67 12.48 23.18 -8.92
C GLN A 67 13.14 24.43 -8.32
N ILE A 68 12.40 25.35 -7.69
CA ILE A 68 13.00 26.52 -7.04
C ILE A 68 13.48 26.13 -5.63
N ARG A 69 14.79 25.86 -5.49
CA ARG A 69 15.42 25.58 -4.19
C ARG A 69 15.88 26.84 -3.44
N SER A 70 16.04 27.96 -4.14
CA SER A 70 16.43 29.26 -3.55
C SER A 70 16.21 30.39 -4.56
N PHE A 71 15.81 31.57 -4.10
CA PHE A 71 15.77 32.78 -4.94
C PHE A 71 16.68 33.86 -4.34
N ARG A 72 17.59 34.39 -5.17
CA ARG A 72 18.53 35.45 -4.77
C ARG A 72 18.26 36.70 -5.60
N GLY A 73 17.76 37.76 -4.97
CA GLY A 73 17.45 39.03 -5.64
C GLY A 73 17.46 40.22 -4.68
N PHE A 74 17.95 41.36 -5.12
CA PHE A 74 17.94 42.64 -4.37
C PHE A 74 18.70 42.64 -3.03
N GLY A 75 19.78 41.87 -2.91
CA GLY A 75 20.58 41.81 -1.67
C GLY A 75 19.88 41.09 -0.50
N ILE A 76 18.68 40.55 -0.73
CA ILE A 76 17.95 39.73 0.23
C ILE A 76 17.97 38.29 -0.30
N GLU A 77 18.64 37.41 0.44
CA GLU A 77 18.59 35.98 0.19
C GLU A 77 17.36 35.43 0.90
N VAL A 78 16.26 35.33 0.15
CA VAL A 78 15.08 34.60 0.61
C VAL A 78 15.35 33.13 0.29
N GLU A 79 16.09 32.47 1.19
CA GLU A 79 16.05 31.03 1.27
C GLU A 79 14.60 30.68 1.62
N ILE A 80 13.84 30.21 0.64
CA ILE A 80 12.64 29.43 0.94
C ILE A 80 13.20 28.15 1.55
N LYS A 81 13.58 28.23 2.84
CA LYS A 81 13.43 27.09 3.72
C LYS A 81 11.96 26.78 3.55
N ALA A 82 11.68 25.77 2.73
CA ALA A 82 10.54 24.93 3.03
C ALA A 82 10.55 24.85 4.55
N VAL A 83 9.43 25.10 5.19
CA VAL A 83 9.20 24.42 6.45
C VAL A 83 9.14 22.95 6.05
N SER A 84 10.29 22.38 5.70
CA SER A 84 10.65 21.03 5.96
C SER A 84 10.57 21.00 7.47
N VAL A 85 9.35 20.77 7.95
CA VAL A 85 9.22 19.73 8.95
C VAL A 85 10.05 18.61 8.36
N SER A 86 11.30 18.48 8.81
CA SER A 86 12.15 17.37 8.47
C SER A 86 11.41 16.18 9.05
N LEU A 87 10.45 15.65 8.29
CA LEU A 87 9.79 14.42 8.66
C LEU A 87 10.93 13.43 8.89
N PRO A 88 10.89 12.70 10.00
CA PRO A 88 11.99 11.83 10.37
C PRO A 88 12.37 10.99 9.16
N ASP A 89 13.67 10.93 8.91
CA ASP A 89 14.26 9.94 8.03
C ASP A 89 13.74 8.57 8.50
N ILE A 90 13.04 7.84 7.63
CA ILE A 90 12.38 6.58 8.04
C ILE A 90 13.41 5.50 8.37
N THR A 91 14.68 5.72 8.00
CA THR A 91 15.79 4.91 8.47
C THR A 91 16.11 5.12 9.97
N ALA A 92 15.67 6.25 10.55
CA ALA A 92 15.79 6.55 11.98
C ALA A 92 14.57 6.12 12.81
N PHE A 93 13.44 5.79 12.16
CA PHE A 93 12.50 4.83 12.76
C PHE A 93 13.21 3.48 12.70
N GLY A 94 13.87 3.11 13.81
CA GLY A 94 14.50 1.81 13.93
C GLY A 94 13.56 0.72 13.40
N SER A 95 14.14 -0.33 12.83
CA SER A 95 13.46 -1.48 12.21
C SER A 95 12.45 -2.22 13.10
N GLY A 96 12.06 -1.70 14.26
CA GLY A 96 10.95 -2.15 15.09
C GLY A 96 9.96 -1.00 15.31
N ASP A 97 8.76 -1.12 14.73
CA ASP A 97 7.44 -0.77 15.32
C ASP A 97 6.41 -0.27 14.31
N ILE A 98 6.79 0.20 13.12
CA ILE A 98 5.80 0.59 12.10
C ILE A 98 5.32 -0.65 11.30
N THR A 99 6.10 -1.73 11.33
CA THR A 99 5.84 -3.00 10.63
C THR A 99 5.68 -4.14 11.62
N ASP A 100 4.67 -4.08 12.50
CA ASP A 100 4.17 -5.30 13.17
C ASP A 100 3.26 -6.08 12.18
N VAL A 101 3.79 -6.26 10.97
CA VAL A 101 3.19 -7.09 9.94
C VAL A 101 3.80 -8.46 10.19
N VAL A 102 3.13 -9.29 10.98
CA VAL A 102 3.48 -10.71 11.10
C VAL A 102 3.17 -11.34 9.75
N MET A 103 4.16 -11.26 8.85
CA MET A 103 4.11 -11.85 7.52
C MET A 103 4.24 -13.36 7.70
N VAL A 104 3.13 -14.03 7.94
CA VAL A 104 3.08 -15.49 7.87
C VAL A 104 3.21 -15.87 6.41
N ASN A 105 4.42 -16.21 6.01
CA ASN A 105 4.71 -16.63 4.66
C ASN A 105 4.24 -18.09 4.47
N TYR A 106 3.10 -18.28 3.82
CA TYR A 106 2.51 -19.60 3.52
C TYR A 106 3.24 -20.34 2.36
N SER A 107 4.56 -20.22 2.25
CA SER A 107 5.35 -20.72 1.12
C SER A 107 5.85 -22.17 1.24
N GLU A 108 5.55 -22.89 2.34
CA GLU A 108 6.14 -24.22 2.58
C GLU A 108 5.14 -25.34 2.93
N VAL A 109 4.05 -25.49 2.16
CA VAL A 109 3.33 -26.76 2.08
C VAL A 109 3.64 -27.40 0.74
N ASN A 110 4.79 -28.06 0.66
CA ASN A 110 5.14 -28.85 -0.51
C ASN A 110 3.98 -29.84 -0.79
N PRO A 111 3.23 -29.73 -1.91
CA PRO A 111 2.04 -30.54 -2.13
C PRO A 111 2.36 -32.03 -2.24
N SER A 112 3.62 -32.39 -2.52
CA SER A 112 4.10 -33.78 -2.50
C SER A 112 4.40 -34.33 -1.09
N ALA A 113 4.46 -33.47 -0.06
CA ALA A 113 4.72 -33.88 1.32
C ALA A 113 3.42 -34.12 2.13
N ILE A 114 2.26 -33.91 1.50
CA ILE A 114 0.96 -34.41 1.97
C ILE A 114 0.95 -35.95 2.04
N ASP A 115 1.80 -36.61 1.25
CA ASP A 115 1.89 -38.08 1.18
C ASP A 115 2.86 -38.70 2.20
N THR A 116 3.69 -37.89 2.90
CA THR A 116 4.72 -38.39 3.83
C THR A 116 4.41 -38.17 5.31
N GLY A 117 3.22 -37.66 5.66
CA GLY A 117 2.79 -37.52 7.06
C GLY A 117 3.65 -36.56 7.93
N GLN A 118 4.53 -35.76 7.33
CA GLN A 118 5.44 -34.85 8.02
C GLN A 118 5.26 -33.37 7.64
N SER A 119 4.39 -33.04 6.71
CA SER A 119 4.02 -31.64 6.48
C SER A 119 3.08 -31.16 7.58
N ARG A 120 3.52 -30.17 8.33
CA ARG A 120 2.65 -29.30 9.14
C ARG A 120 1.54 -28.79 8.23
N GLY A 121 0.35 -29.38 8.35
CA GLY A 121 -0.74 -29.13 7.42
C GLY A 121 -1.21 -27.68 7.46
N ILE A 122 -1.96 -27.28 6.44
CA ILE A 122 -2.73 -26.02 6.44
C ILE A 122 -3.46 -25.77 7.79
N PRO A 123 -4.05 -26.79 8.47
CA PRO A 123 -4.63 -26.62 9.79
C PRO A 123 -3.67 -26.06 10.85
N GLU A 124 -2.42 -26.56 10.92
CA GLU A 124 -1.44 -26.09 11.92
C GLU A 124 -0.99 -24.65 11.65
N GLN A 125 -0.85 -24.27 10.37
CA GLN A 125 -0.48 -22.90 10.01
C GLN A 125 -1.61 -21.92 10.34
N ILE A 126 -2.86 -22.32 10.11
CA ILE A 126 -4.03 -21.53 10.50
C ILE A 126 -4.11 -21.42 12.02
N ALA A 127 -3.88 -22.51 12.74
CA ALA A 127 -3.84 -22.50 14.20
C ALA A 127 -2.79 -21.51 14.74
N ASN A 128 -1.60 -21.47 14.13
CA ASN A 128 -0.53 -20.52 14.49
C ASN A 128 -0.92 -19.06 14.22
N VAL A 129 -1.62 -18.78 13.12
CA VAL A 129 -2.13 -17.43 12.86
C VAL A 129 -3.17 -17.03 13.91
N ILE A 130 -4.08 -17.94 14.25
CA ILE A 130 -5.16 -17.68 15.22
C ILE A 130 -4.59 -17.40 16.61
N THR A 131 -3.51 -18.10 16.99
CA THR A 131 -2.86 -17.93 18.30
C THR A 131 -1.85 -16.77 18.34
N SER A 132 -1.66 -16.04 17.23
CA SER A 132 -0.75 -14.89 17.16
C SER A 132 -1.50 -13.57 17.40
N PRO A 133 -1.61 -13.07 18.64
CA PRO A 133 -2.27 -11.80 18.92
C PRO A 133 -1.55 -10.65 18.20
N GLY A 134 -2.32 -9.68 17.70
CA GLY A 134 -1.80 -8.50 17.01
C GLY A 134 -1.48 -8.69 15.52
N CYS A 135 -1.65 -9.88 14.96
CA CYS A 135 -1.54 -10.09 13.52
C CYS A 135 -2.71 -9.43 12.77
N GLU A 136 -2.47 -8.28 12.13
CA GLU A 136 -3.48 -7.57 11.35
C GLU A 136 -3.45 -7.90 9.85
N ILE A 137 -2.34 -8.41 9.33
CA ILE A 137 -2.11 -8.58 7.89
C ILE A 137 -1.42 -9.91 7.65
N ILE A 138 -1.90 -10.67 6.66
CA ILE A 138 -1.30 -11.92 6.21
C ILE A 138 -0.86 -11.78 4.76
N GLN A 139 0.31 -12.31 4.42
CA GLN A 139 0.77 -12.43 3.04
C GLN A 139 0.58 -13.85 2.52
N ILE A 140 -0.02 -13.97 1.34
CA ILE A 140 -0.15 -15.21 0.59
C ILE A 140 0.72 -15.11 -0.68
N GLU A 141 1.69 -16.00 -0.81
CA GLU A 141 2.44 -16.16 -2.05
C GLU A 141 1.69 -17.10 -3.01
N LEU A 142 1.33 -16.57 -4.18
CA LEU A 142 0.66 -17.30 -5.26
C LEU A 142 1.62 -18.15 -6.10
N HIS A 143 2.94 -17.93 -5.96
CA HIS A 143 3.99 -18.50 -6.80
C HIS A 143 3.64 -18.38 -8.31
N THR A 144 3.74 -19.46 -9.07
CA THR A 144 3.37 -19.56 -10.50
C THR A 144 1.86 -19.71 -10.73
N GLY A 145 1.03 -19.44 -9.72
CA GLY A 145 -0.43 -19.55 -9.81
C GLY A 145 -0.98 -20.97 -9.75
N SER A 146 -0.12 -21.99 -9.62
CA SER A 146 -0.53 -23.40 -9.55
C SER A 146 -0.72 -23.91 -8.12
N TYR A 147 -0.37 -23.13 -7.10
CA TYR A 147 -0.27 -23.63 -5.73
C TYR A 147 -1.57 -23.49 -4.93
N TRP A 148 -2.27 -22.36 -5.08
CA TRP A 148 -3.50 -22.09 -4.34
C TRP A 148 -4.75 -22.53 -5.11
N TRP A 149 -5.62 -23.26 -4.43
CA TRP A 149 -6.97 -23.58 -4.88
C TRP A 149 -7.98 -22.62 -4.25
N SER A 150 -9.08 -22.32 -4.96
CA SER A 150 -10.16 -21.48 -4.42
C SER A 150 -10.79 -22.06 -3.16
N THR A 151 -10.87 -23.39 -3.03
CA THR A 151 -11.36 -24.09 -1.83
C THR A 151 -10.51 -23.80 -0.60
N ARG A 152 -9.18 -23.79 -0.74
CA ARG A 152 -8.24 -23.49 0.34
C ARG A 152 -8.25 -22.02 0.71
N LEU A 153 -8.28 -21.14 -0.30
CA LEU A 153 -8.40 -19.70 -0.06
C LEU A 153 -9.70 -19.38 0.67
N TYR A 154 -10.80 -20.04 0.32
CA TYR A 154 -12.08 -19.90 1.00
C TYR A 154 -12.01 -20.31 2.47
N LEU A 155 -11.53 -21.53 2.75
CA LEU A 155 -11.36 -22.02 4.12
C LEU A 155 -10.51 -21.07 4.96
N LEU A 156 -9.35 -20.66 4.44
CA LEU A 156 -8.46 -19.72 5.11
C LEU A 156 -9.19 -18.41 5.40
N SER A 157 -9.83 -17.81 4.40
CA SER A 157 -10.50 -16.52 4.55
C SER A 157 -11.65 -16.59 5.57
N ALA A 158 -12.41 -17.69 5.59
CA ALA A 158 -13.49 -17.92 6.56
C ALA A 158 -12.96 -18.06 7.98
N LEU A 159 -11.87 -18.82 8.17
CA LEU A 159 -11.25 -18.98 9.49
C LEU A 159 -10.63 -17.68 9.99
N LEU A 160 -9.97 -16.92 9.12
CA LEU A 160 -9.46 -15.60 9.47
C LEU A 160 -10.58 -14.64 9.86
N ALA A 161 -11.68 -14.61 9.09
CA ALA A 161 -12.82 -13.75 9.36
C ALA A 161 -13.53 -14.07 10.69
N HIS A 162 -13.58 -15.35 11.08
CA HIS A 162 -14.30 -15.77 12.29
C HIS A 162 -13.44 -15.80 13.56
N TYR A 163 -12.16 -16.17 13.46
CA TYR A 163 -11.33 -16.47 14.63
C TYR A 163 -10.21 -15.47 14.88
N THR A 164 -9.97 -14.52 13.98
CA THR A 164 -8.82 -13.59 14.09
C THR A 164 -9.23 -12.13 13.96
N GLU A 165 -8.30 -11.23 14.28
CA GLU A 165 -8.44 -9.80 14.03
C GLU A 165 -7.80 -9.35 12.71
N VAL A 166 -7.37 -10.30 11.87
CA VAL A 166 -6.71 -10.02 10.60
C VAL A 166 -7.63 -9.18 9.72
N LYS A 167 -7.13 -8.01 9.33
CA LYS A 167 -7.85 -7.01 8.54
C LYS A 167 -7.57 -7.16 7.04
N ARG A 168 -6.41 -7.67 6.64
CA ARG A 168 -6.05 -7.79 5.22
C ARG A 168 -5.30 -9.07 4.92
N VAL A 169 -5.62 -9.66 3.77
CA VAL A 169 -4.86 -10.71 3.09
C VAL A 169 -4.23 -10.08 1.87
N VAL A 170 -2.90 -10.13 1.79
CA VAL A 170 -2.09 -9.54 0.73
C VAL A 170 -1.58 -10.65 -0.16
N PHE A 171 -1.87 -10.56 -1.46
CA PHE A 171 -1.43 -11.53 -2.45
C PHE A 171 -0.17 -11.02 -3.14
N VAL A 172 0.85 -11.88 -3.18
CA VAL A 172 2.09 -11.64 -3.93
C VAL A 172 2.38 -12.80 -4.86
N HIS A 173 3.00 -12.51 -6.00
CA HIS A 173 3.62 -13.52 -6.87
C HIS A 173 5.07 -13.78 -6.46
N SER A 174 5.74 -14.65 -7.22
CA SER A 174 7.19 -14.85 -7.11
C SER A 174 7.93 -13.52 -7.06
N GLN A 175 8.98 -13.43 -6.25
CA GLN A 175 9.78 -12.22 -6.05
C GLN A 175 8.99 -11.05 -5.45
N SER A 176 8.02 -11.34 -4.59
CA SER A 176 7.21 -10.34 -3.87
C SER A 176 6.43 -9.38 -4.77
N ARG A 177 6.19 -9.73 -6.04
CA ARG A 177 5.43 -8.88 -6.96
C ARG A 177 3.98 -8.78 -6.47
N TYR A 178 3.51 -7.57 -6.18
CA TYR A 178 2.18 -7.36 -5.63
C TYR A 178 1.09 -7.80 -6.63
N ALA A 179 0.17 -8.62 -6.16
CA ALA A 179 -0.98 -9.08 -6.94
C ALA A 179 -2.28 -8.38 -6.50
N GLY A 180 -2.43 -8.06 -5.21
CA GLY A 180 -3.60 -7.37 -4.67
C GLY A 180 -3.71 -7.54 -3.16
N MET A 181 -4.74 -6.97 -2.53
CA MET A 181 -5.06 -7.22 -1.13
C MET A 181 -6.57 -7.16 -0.90
N ALA A 182 -7.10 -7.94 0.03
CA ALA A 182 -8.53 -7.97 0.33
C ALA A 182 -8.81 -8.24 1.82
N GLU A 183 -10.02 -7.90 2.27
CA GLU A 183 -10.52 -8.32 3.59
C GLU A 183 -10.90 -9.80 3.58
N PRO A 184 -10.61 -10.56 4.66
CA PRO A 184 -11.02 -11.96 4.75
C PRO A 184 -12.54 -12.16 4.53
N SER A 185 -13.37 -11.32 5.13
CA SER A 185 -14.83 -11.36 4.97
C SER A 185 -15.27 -11.06 3.53
N ALA A 186 -14.64 -10.10 2.86
CA ALA A 186 -14.93 -9.78 1.46
C ALA A 186 -14.52 -10.93 0.53
N LEU A 187 -13.38 -11.60 0.81
CA LEU A 187 -12.96 -12.80 0.07
C LEU A 187 -13.99 -13.93 0.20
N VAL A 188 -14.48 -14.19 1.42
CA VAL A 188 -15.54 -15.17 1.67
C VAL A 188 -16.77 -14.85 0.82
N GLN A 189 -17.30 -13.63 0.92
CA GLN A 189 -18.51 -13.22 0.19
C GLN A 189 -18.38 -13.36 -1.33
N GLU A 190 -17.26 -12.90 -1.91
CA GLU A 190 -17.06 -13.00 -3.35
C GLU A 190 -16.86 -14.44 -3.82
N ILE A 191 -16.16 -15.26 -3.04
CA ILE A 191 -15.97 -16.67 -3.38
C ILE A 191 -17.29 -17.44 -3.26
N GLU A 192 -18.12 -17.19 -2.23
CA GLU A 192 -19.45 -17.80 -2.09
C GLU A 192 -20.39 -17.42 -3.23
N ARG A 193 -20.33 -16.16 -3.67
CA ARG A 193 -21.13 -15.68 -4.81
C ARG A 193 -20.85 -16.50 -6.07
N ILE A 194 -19.62 -16.98 -6.25
CA ILE A 194 -19.22 -17.77 -7.43
C ILE A 194 -19.37 -19.27 -7.17
N PHE A 195 -19.08 -19.72 -5.95
CA PHE A 195 -19.12 -21.12 -5.52
C PHE A 195 -19.99 -21.30 -4.27
N PRO A 196 -21.33 -21.21 -4.38
CA PRO A 196 -22.22 -21.28 -3.21
C PRO A 196 -22.09 -22.58 -2.40
N ALA A 197 -21.69 -23.67 -3.07
CA ALA A 197 -21.47 -24.96 -2.42
C ALA A 197 -20.33 -24.92 -1.37
N LEU A 198 -19.36 -24.01 -1.47
CA LEU A 198 -18.31 -23.87 -0.47
C LEU A 198 -18.84 -23.37 0.88
N ALA A 199 -19.86 -22.51 0.88
CA ALA A 199 -20.55 -22.10 2.11
C ALA A 199 -21.20 -23.29 2.82
N VAL A 200 -21.84 -24.17 2.05
CA VAL A 200 -22.46 -25.39 2.57
C VAL A 200 -21.39 -26.34 3.13
N ALA A 201 -20.28 -26.54 2.42
CA ALA A 201 -19.16 -27.34 2.90
C ALA A 201 -18.62 -26.79 4.23
N TYR A 202 -18.47 -25.46 4.35
CA TYR A 202 -17.91 -24.85 5.56
C TYR A 202 -18.85 -25.01 6.74
N GLN A 203 -20.16 -24.81 6.53
CA GLN A 203 -21.16 -25.06 7.57
C GLN A 203 -21.18 -26.52 8.03
N ASN A 204 -21.00 -27.47 7.11
CA ASN A 204 -20.92 -28.89 7.45
C ASN A 204 -19.66 -29.20 8.27
N ALA A 205 -18.50 -28.69 7.85
CA ALA A 205 -17.25 -28.82 8.60
C ALA A 205 -17.35 -28.19 10.00
N TYR A 206 -17.95 -26.99 10.10
CA TYR A 206 -18.23 -26.30 11.36
C TYR A 206 -19.12 -27.11 12.29
N ARG A 207 -20.26 -27.63 11.80
CA ARG A 207 -21.15 -28.47 12.61
C ARG A 207 -20.47 -29.73 13.10
N GLN A 208 -19.65 -30.36 12.28
CA GLN A 208 -18.89 -31.54 12.66
C GLN A 208 -17.86 -31.23 13.74
N ALA A 209 -17.16 -30.10 13.63
CA ALA A 209 -16.24 -29.65 14.66
C ALA A 209 -16.97 -29.37 15.98
N VAL A 210 -18.06 -28.60 15.96
CA VAL A 210 -18.78 -28.17 17.18
C VAL A 210 -19.62 -29.30 17.83
N ALA A 211 -19.87 -30.41 17.13
CA ALA A 211 -20.63 -31.54 17.69
C ALA A 211 -19.91 -32.26 18.85
N GLN A 212 -18.63 -31.96 19.10
CA GLN A 212 -17.87 -32.58 20.19
C GLN A 212 -18.17 -31.89 21.54
N PRO A 213 -18.40 -32.66 22.63
CA PRO A 213 -19.01 -32.15 23.88
C PRO A 213 -18.07 -31.36 24.82
N SER A 214 -16.81 -31.11 24.46
CA SER A 214 -15.82 -30.48 25.34
C SER A 214 -15.75 -28.95 25.14
N PRO A 215 -15.52 -28.15 26.20
CA PRO A 215 -15.14 -26.75 26.06
C PRO A 215 -13.82 -26.66 25.28
N ARG A 216 -13.77 -25.77 24.29
CA ARG A 216 -12.62 -25.63 23.39
C ARG A 216 -12.17 -24.19 23.30
N ASP A 217 -10.87 -24.02 23.14
CA ASP A 217 -10.33 -22.74 22.70
C ASP A 217 -10.60 -22.56 21.20
N ARG A 218 -10.67 -21.30 20.76
CA ARG A 218 -10.88 -20.88 19.38
C ARG A 218 -9.89 -21.51 18.40
N SER A 219 -8.63 -21.69 18.82
CA SER A 219 -7.60 -22.32 18.00
C SER A 219 -7.88 -23.81 17.73
N GLU A 220 -8.37 -24.53 18.75
CA GLU A 220 -8.74 -25.94 18.63
C GLU A 220 -9.96 -26.11 17.72
N GLU A 221 -10.98 -25.25 17.89
CA GLU A 221 -12.17 -25.26 17.03
C GLU A 221 -11.81 -25.01 15.55
N ALA A 222 -10.99 -24.01 15.25
CA ALA A 222 -10.55 -23.72 13.89
C ALA A 222 -9.71 -24.86 13.29
N SER A 223 -8.88 -25.52 14.10
CA SER A 223 -8.11 -26.69 13.68
C SER A 223 -9.03 -27.86 13.31
N ASP A 224 -10.05 -28.12 14.11
CA ASP A 224 -11.05 -29.15 13.85
C ASP A 224 -11.87 -28.87 12.59
N ILE A 225 -12.25 -27.59 12.36
CA ILE A 225 -12.92 -27.18 11.13
C ILE A 225 -12.02 -27.46 9.92
N ALA A 226 -10.75 -27.06 10.00
CA ALA A 226 -9.79 -27.28 8.92
C ALA A 226 -9.54 -28.78 8.67
N PHE A 227 -9.59 -29.62 9.72
CA PHE A 227 -9.51 -31.06 9.62
C PHE A 227 -10.76 -31.70 8.98
N ALA A 228 -11.96 -31.22 9.31
CA ALA A 228 -13.23 -31.70 8.74
C ALA A 228 -13.47 -31.22 7.29
N TRP A 229 -12.79 -30.15 6.87
CA TRP A 229 -13.00 -29.49 5.58
C TRP A 229 -12.88 -30.42 4.36
N PRO A 230 -11.83 -31.24 4.17
CA PRO A 230 -11.69 -32.08 2.97
C PRO A 230 -12.86 -33.05 2.80
N ALA A 231 -13.34 -33.64 3.88
CA ALA A 231 -14.50 -34.53 3.87
C ALA A 231 -15.79 -33.78 3.48
N ALA A 232 -15.98 -32.56 4.02
CA ALA A 232 -17.15 -31.73 3.72
C ALA A 232 -17.18 -31.26 2.25
N VAL A 233 -16.03 -30.90 1.67
CA VAL A 233 -15.90 -30.56 0.25
C VAL A 233 -16.18 -31.77 -0.64
N SER A 234 -15.61 -32.92 -0.29
CA SER A 234 -15.80 -34.18 -1.03
C SER A 234 -17.26 -34.63 -1.05
N ALA A 235 -17.99 -34.45 0.05
CA ALA A 235 -19.41 -34.80 0.15
C ALA A 235 -20.31 -34.01 -0.82
N LEU A 236 -19.84 -32.87 -1.33
CA LEU A 236 -20.56 -32.04 -2.31
C LEU A 236 -20.12 -32.30 -3.76
N ASN A 237 -19.28 -33.32 -4.00
CA ASN A 237 -18.67 -33.60 -5.31
C ASN A 237 -17.94 -32.39 -5.92
N ILE A 238 -17.35 -31.55 -5.06
CA ILE A 238 -16.47 -30.47 -5.50
C ILE A 238 -15.09 -31.09 -5.67
N ASP A 239 -14.79 -31.56 -6.86
CA ASP A 239 -13.45 -32.05 -7.16
C ASP A 239 -12.46 -30.89 -7.02
N GLU A 240 -11.47 -31.03 -6.13
CA GLU A 240 -10.41 -30.02 -5.95
C GLU A 240 -9.64 -29.79 -7.27
N ILE A 241 -9.66 -30.78 -8.19
CA ILE A 241 -9.13 -30.69 -9.56
C ILE A 241 -9.95 -29.72 -10.41
N SER A 242 -11.26 -29.65 -10.19
CA SER A 242 -12.20 -28.77 -10.90
C SER A 242 -12.30 -27.39 -10.26
N ALA A 243 -11.87 -27.24 -9.00
CA ALA A 243 -11.79 -25.94 -8.35
C ALA A 243 -10.73 -25.06 -9.05
N PRO A 244 -11.06 -23.82 -9.43
CA PRO A 244 -10.12 -22.96 -10.13
C PRO A 244 -8.91 -22.66 -9.25
N ARG A 245 -7.75 -22.59 -9.92
CA ARG A 245 -6.52 -22.11 -9.32
C ARG A 245 -6.62 -20.61 -9.06
N VAL A 246 -6.08 -20.18 -7.92
CA VAL A 246 -5.99 -18.77 -7.56
C VAL A 246 -4.77 -18.18 -8.24
N THR A 247 -4.96 -17.65 -9.44
CA THR A 247 -3.98 -16.84 -10.16
C THR A 247 -4.31 -15.37 -10.00
N ARG A 248 -3.39 -14.47 -10.38
CA ARG A 248 -3.70 -13.03 -10.47
C ARG A 248 -4.87 -12.76 -11.41
N GLU A 249 -4.90 -13.39 -12.57
CA GLU A 249 -6.00 -13.22 -13.53
C GLU A 249 -7.33 -13.70 -12.94
N TRP A 250 -7.31 -14.78 -12.17
CA TRP A 250 -8.49 -15.23 -11.44
C TRP A 250 -8.92 -14.20 -10.40
N LEU A 251 -8.00 -13.67 -9.59
CA LEU A 251 -8.31 -12.62 -8.61
C LEU A 251 -8.86 -11.35 -9.31
N GLU A 252 -8.25 -10.93 -10.43
CA GLU A 252 -8.67 -9.80 -11.26
C GLU A 252 -10.10 -9.92 -11.76
N ARG A 253 -10.48 -11.11 -12.19
CA ARG A 253 -11.82 -11.39 -12.70
C ARG A 253 -12.85 -11.60 -11.59
N THR A 254 -12.44 -12.23 -10.50
CA THR A 254 -13.33 -12.73 -9.45
C THR A 254 -13.65 -11.67 -8.40
N LEU A 255 -12.69 -10.81 -8.05
CA LEU A 255 -12.81 -9.93 -6.89
C LEU A 255 -13.00 -8.41 -7.19
N PRO A 256 -13.48 -7.98 -8.39
CA PRO A 256 -13.19 -6.67 -8.98
C PRO A 256 -13.55 -5.44 -8.14
N ALA A 257 -14.51 -5.52 -7.20
CA ALA A 257 -14.93 -4.39 -6.37
C ALA A 257 -14.03 -4.13 -5.15
N ALA A 258 -13.37 -5.16 -4.60
CA ALA A 258 -12.80 -5.11 -3.23
C ALA A 258 -11.28 -5.34 -3.12
N TRP A 259 -10.61 -5.75 -4.20
CA TRP A 259 -9.24 -6.28 -4.10
C TRP A 259 -8.13 -5.50 -4.84
N ARG A 260 -8.49 -4.60 -5.78
CA ARG A 260 -7.56 -3.72 -6.53
C ARG A 260 -7.16 -2.47 -5.75
N TRP A 261 -7.07 -2.59 -4.43
CA TRP A 261 -7.10 -1.43 -3.56
C TRP A 261 -5.69 -0.86 -3.34
N SER A 262 -5.68 0.46 -3.08
CA SER A 262 -4.59 1.43 -3.07
C SER A 262 -3.18 0.85 -2.95
N ALA A 263 -2.53 0.67 -4.09
CA ALA A 263 -1.09 0.57 -4.17
C ALA A 263 -0.50 1.93 -4.56
N ILE A 264 0.52 2.36 -3.83
CA ILE A 264 1.29 3.55 -4.16
C ILE A 264 2.68 3.09 -4.57
N ASP A 265 3.12 3.48 -5.77
CA ASP A 265 4.49 3.29 -6.19
C ASP A 265 5.40 4.26 -5.43
N GLY A 266 6.19 3.71 -4.50
CA GLY A 266 7.16 4.42 -3.69
C GLY A 266 8.47 4.71 -4.41
N THR A 267 8.73 4.13 -5.59
CA THR A 267 9.91 4.53 -6.39
C THR A 267 9.74 5.89 -7.04
N ALA A 268 8.49 6.28 -7.32
CA ALA A 268 8.17 7.59 -7.86
C ALA A 268 8.27 8.71 -6.80
N GLU A 269 8.14 8.37 -5.53
CA GLU A 269 8.09 9.31 -4.41
C GLU A 269 8.94 8.78 -3.24
N PRO A 270 10.22 9.21 -3.10
CA PRO A 270 11.01 8.82 -1.94
C PRO A 270 10.30 9.24 -0.66
N ASP A 271 10.48 8.44 0.39
CA ASP A 271 9.91 8.65 1.72
C ASP A 271 9.87 10.15 2.11
N GLY A 272 8.67 10.73 2.16
CA GLY A 272 8.50 12.18 2.25
C GLY A 272 7.06 12.64 2.49
N PRO A 273 6.85 13.96 2.73
CA PRO A 273 5.53 14.50 3.09
C PRO A 273 4.42 14.17 2.10
N LEU A 274 4.75 14.10 0.81
CA LEU A 274 3.78 13.79 -0.25
C LEU A 274 3.29 12.33 -0.14
N LEU A 275 4.18 11.38 0.10
CA LEU A 275 3.82 9.98 0.31
C LEU A 275 2.87 9.83 1.50
N TYR A 276 3.18 10.47 2.64
CA TYR A 276 2.32 10.43 3.81
C TYR A 276 0.96 11.08 3.57
N TYR A 277 0.93 12.22 2.88
CA TYR A 277 -0.32 12.86 2.49
C TYR A 277 -1.17 11.90 1.66
N ARG A 278 -0.58 11.25 0.64
CA ARG A 278 -1.29 10.27 -0.20
C ARG A 278 -1.83 9.08 0.61
N ILE A 279 -1.04 8.52 1.52
CA ILE A 279 -1.50 7.43 2.41
C ILE A 279 -2.63 7.93 3.31
N ALA A 280 -2.51 9.13 3.90
CA ALA A 280 -3.52 9.71 4.79
C ALA A 280 -4.82 10.06 4.03
N THR A 281 -4.74 10.48 2.77
CA THR A 281 -5.90 10.77 1.93
C THR A 281 -6.44 9.54 1.20
N SER A 282 -5.77 8.39 1.29
CA SER A 282 -6.28 7.14 0.74
C SER A 282 -7.67 6.87 1.33
N PRO A 283 -8.66 6.46 0.51
CA PRO A 283 -9.95 6.03 1.02
C PRO A 283 -9.80 4.80 1.93
N GLU A 284 -8.71 4.06 1.76
CA GLU A 284 -8.47 2.79 2.43
C GLU A 284 -7.73 2.92 3.75
N THR A 285 -8.10 2.05 4.69
CA THR A 285 -7.42 1.91 5.98
C THR A 285 -6.01 1.35 5.82
N TYR A 286 -5.77 0.51 4.81
CA TYR A 286 -4.47 -0.08 4.51
C TYR A 286 -4.06 0.27 3.09
N THR A 287 -2.78 0.60 2.89
CA THR A 287 -2.22 0.97 1.59
C THR A 287 -0.93 0.18 1.35
N ALA A 288 -0.84 -0.50 0.21
CA ALA A 288 0.37 -1.20 -0.20
C ALA A 288 1.37 -0.18 -0.78
N LEU A 289 2.62 -0.23 -0.34
CA LEU A 289 3.72 0.52 -0.93
C LEU A 289 4.56 -0.40 -1.79
N LEU A 290 4.77 0.02 -3.03
CA LEU A 290 5.47 -0.76 -4.03
C LEU A 290 6.82 -0.12 -4.40
N ALA A 291 7.76 -0.93 -4.84
CA ALA A 291 8.93 -0.49 -5.57
C ALA A 291 9.09 -1.37 -6.80
N GLU A 292 8.95 -0.79 -8.00
CA GLU A 292 9.02 -1.55 -9.26
C GLU A 292 8.06 -2.77 -9.28
N ASP A 293 6.79 -2.55 -8.94
CA ASP A 293 5.76 -3.59 -8.72
C ASP A 293 6.00 -4.57 -7.54
N GLN A 294 7.13 -4.50 -6.85
CA GLN A 294 7.41 -5.35 -5.69
C GLN A 294 6.78 -4.75 -4.43
N LEU A 295 6.10 -5.58 -3.64
CA LEU A 295 5.58 -5.16 -2.35
C LEU A 295 6.74 -4.89 -1.39
N VAL A 296 6.87 -3.64 -0.97
CA VAL A 296 7.86 -3.22 0.05
C VAL A 296 7.24 -3.33 1.43
N ARG A 297 6.05 -2.74 1.63
CA ARG A 297 5.33 -2.76 2.90
C ARG A 297 3.84 -2.49 2.71
N VAL A 298 3.03 -2.86 3.70
CA VAL A 298 1.63 -2.42 3.82
C VAL A 298 1.50 -1.51 5.02
N VAL A 299 0.92 -0.32 4.81
CA VAL A 299 0.84 0.72 5.82
C VAL A 299 -0.61 0.92 6.25
N GLY A 300 -0.85 0.78 7.56
CA GLY A 300 -2.13 1.15 8.17
C GLY A 300 -2.22 2.66 8.39
N LYS A 301 -3.22 3.30 7.81
CA LYS A 301 -3.48 4.75 7.88
C LYS A 301 -3.57 5.27 9.31
N HIS A 302 -4.27 4.56 10.20
CA HIS A 302 -4.41 4.96 11.59
C HIS A 302 -3.09 4.87 12.36
N ARG A 303 -2.34 3.77 12.18
CA ARG A 303 -1.02 3.59 12.79
C ARG A 303 -0.05 4.66 12.31
N LEU A 304 0.01 4.91 10.99
CA LEU A 304 0.84 5.98 10.43
C LEU A 304 0.49 7.34 11.02
N THR A 305 -0.80 7.69 11.08
CA THR A 305 -1.25 8.97 11.64
C THR A 305 -0.88 9.10 13.12
N ALA A 306 -1.05 8.03 13.91
CA ALA A 306 -0.65 8.01 15.31
C ALA A 306 0.88 8.18 15.46
N SER A 307 1.68 7.48 14.66
CA SER A 307 3.15 7.61 14.67
C SER A 307 3.60 9.02 14.33
N ILE A 308 3.01 9.65 13.29
CA ILE A 308 3.31 11.04 12.92
C ILE A 308 2.95 12.00 14.06
N ALA A 309 1.79 11.83 14.68
CA ALA A 309 1.34 12.68 15.79
C ALA A 309 2.24 12.53 17.03
N THR A 310 2.59 11.30 17.41
CA THR A 310 3.49 11.01 18.53
C THR A 310 4.86 11.64 18.32
N GLU A 311 5.44 11.49 17.13
CA GLU A 311 6.74 12.06 16.81
C GLU A 311 6.72 13.59 16.78
N TYR A 312 5.65 14.19 16.26
CA TYR A 312 5.46 15.64 16.30
C TYR A 312 5.39 16.16 17.75
N LEU A 313 4.65 15.47 18.62
CA LEU A 313 4.56 15.82 20.05
C LEU A 313 5.91 15.67 20.75
N ARG A 314 6.63 14.58 20.51
CA ARG A 314 7.96 14.32 21.08
C ARG A 314 8.93 15.46 20.79
N ARG A 315 9.02 15.88 19.52
CA ARG A 315 9.89 16.99 19.11
C ARG A 315 9.51 18.33 19.72
N ARG A 316 8.21 18.56 19.95
CA ARG A 316 7.72 19.79 20.58
C ARG A 316 7.98 19.84 22.09
N LEU A 317 8.19 18.69 22.73
CA LEU A 317 8.55 18.60 24.15
C LEU A 317 10.07 18.67 24.36
N GLU A 318 10.87 18.28 23.36
CA GLU A 318 12.33 18.29 23.41
C GLU A 318 12.96 19.66 23.04
N GLY A 319 12.20 20.59 22.45
CA GLY A 319 12.67 21.90 21.99
C GLY A 319 12.00 23.08 22.69
#